data_AF-A0A226F143-F1
#
_entry.id   AF-A0A226F143-F1
#
_cell.length_a   1.000
_cell.length_b   1.000
_cell.length_c   1.000
_cell.angle_alpha   90.00
_cell.angle_beta   90.00
_cell.angle_gamma   90.00
#
_symmetry.space_group_name_H-M   'P 1'
#
loop_
_entity.id
_entity.type
_entity.pdbx_description
1 polymer ?
#
loop_
_entity_poly.entity_id
_entity_poly.type
_entity_poly.pdbx_seq_one_letter_code
_entity_poly.pdbx_strand_id
1 'polypeptide(L)'
;MGVTGTFLFATIIMVVSTKSAFGASMEKPCTLAYHSRTVRLELLDSSDSLTASIQNDENVAIIPSGKQVRLECINEKQIFRDLEAGTVELFCAGGTLSHTGAGAQDIDQLLECRSPRAAPFGELIRNGTCVNNASNIDVYVTSDSGESSHLYSVCFDEVTSTTLYSKSYIDGKLLAGGKPDPSKRPGEFQDPGFFPFNVVLAYKQKQEKITLTKLLGEEKFEEYFPKQTYYLSRGHLFPNGDPYYKYQKDGTFFYINVVPQWQILNNGLLCKRNWKAIEDSFRQMSAKLASHVNVYTGTHGVVELKNQDEEDVELWMGLPIKSGDKVKRLPVPKFLWKIAYSEVEDAAVALVQINNPWATIAAEDYLCKDICDQLDWLSLTKKQRGSIQKGFTYCCDVNELRKKIETIPVFKYSKVLESAQPSKVVSNLEEEDEDWDDDEESDEDEEDEE
;
A
#
# COMPACT_ATOMS: atom_id res chain seq x y z
N MET A 1 -19.62 -69.10 67.10
CA MET A 1 -19.06 -69.19 68.47
C MET A 1 -18.30 -67.89 68.69
N GLY A 2 -18.93 -66.87 69.26
CA GLY A 2 -18.91 -66.60 70.71
C GLY A 2 -17.76 -65.61 70.97
N VAL A 3 -17.86 -64.56 71.77
CA VAL A 3 -18.76 -64.26 72.87
C VAL A 3 -18.72 -62.74 73.08
N THR A 4 -19.88 -62.20 73.39
CA THR A 4 -20.19 -60.89 73.96
C THR A 4 -19.43 -60.59 75.26
N GLY A 5 -18.97 -59.35 75.45
CA GLY A 5 -18.37 -58.91 76.70
C GLY A 5 -18.60 -57.42 76.96
N THR A 6 -19.75 -57.12 77.56
CA THR A 6 -20.11 -55.85 78.21
C THR A 6 -19.16 -55.57 79.38
N PHE A 7 -18.79 -54.31 79.65
CA PHE A 7 -18.96 -53.63 80.95
C PHE A 7 -18.40 -52.19 80.94
N LEU A 8 -19.15 -51.30 81.60
CA LEU A 8 -18.95 -49.87 81.81
C LEU A 8 -17.57 -49.50 82.38
N PHE A 9 -17.08 -48.30 82.03
CA PHE A 9 -16.53 -47.35 83.01
C PHE A 9 -16.71 -45.90 82.51
N ALA A 10 -17.25 -45.05 83.38
CA ALA A 10 -17.30 -43.61 83.22
C ALA A 10 -16.10 -42.97 83.93
N THR A 11 -15.38 -42.02 83.32
CA THR A 11 -14.65 -40.96 84.06
C THR A 11 -14.39 -39.71 83.20
N ILE A 12 -15.10 -38.66 83.61
CA ILE A 12 -14.86 -37.21 83.68
C ILE A 12 -13.44 -36.63 83.41
N ILE A 13 -13.42 -35.65 82.50
CA ILE A 13 -12.74 -34.31 82.46
C ILE A 13 -11.22 -34.18 82.69
N MET A 14 -10.47 -33.75 81.65
CA MET A 14 -9.82 -32.42 81.56
C MET A 14 -9.05 -32.21 80.24
N VAL A 15 -8.98 -30.94 79.86
CA VAL A 15 -8.52 -30.33 78.62
C VAL A 15 -7.00 -30.41 78.42
N VAL A 16 -6.54 -30.80 77.21
CA VAL A 16 -5.29 -30.29 76.60
C VAL A 16 -5.43 -30.16 75.07
N SER A 17 -5.40 -28.91 74.63
CA SER A 17 -4.92 -28.34 73.37
C SER A 17 -4.60 -29.28 72.18
N THR A 18 -5.35 -29.09 71.08
CA THR A 18 -4.75 -29.03 69.74
C THR A 18 -5.31 -27.81 69.01
N LYS A 19 -4.44 -26.83 68.75
CA LYS A 19 -4.67 -25.84 67.69
C LYS A 19 -4.58 -26.58 66.36
N SER A 20 -5.70 -26.76 65.67
CA SER A 20 -5.71 -26.95 64.22
C SER A 20 -6.18 -25.64 63.59
N ALA A 21 -5.23 -24.89 63.04
CA ALA A 21 -5.50 -23.77 62.17
C ALA A 21 -6.11 -24.30 60.87
N PHE A 22 -7.41 -24.08 60.66
CA PHE A 22 -8.01 -24.11 59.34
C PHE A 22 -8.49 -22.70 59.02
N GLY A 23 -7.62 -21.96 58.35
CA GLY A 23 -7.92 -20.74 57.64
C GLY A 23 -7.13 -20.77 56.35
N ALA A 24 -7.54 -21.62 55.40
CA ALA A 24 -7.06 -21.49 54.04
C ALA A 24 -7.63 -20.15 53.53
N SER A 25 -6.75 -19.18 53.31
CA SER A 25 -7.10 -17.94 52.63
C SER A 25 -7.64 -18.33 51.25
N MET A 26 -8.94 -18.12 51.00
CA MET A 26 -9.47 -18.25 49.64
C MET A 26 -8.86 -17.12 48.82
N GLU A 27 -7.85 -17.44 48.01
CA GLU A 27 -7.25 -16.49 47.09
C GLU A 27 -8.30 -15.94 46.11
N LYS A 28 -8.19 -14.65 45.80
CA LYS A 28 -9.18 -13.92 44.99
C LYS A 28 -9.23 -14.49 43.56
N PRO A 29 -10.42 -14.79 43.01
CA PRO A 29 -10.56 -15.20 41.61
C PRO A 29 -10.30 -14.03 40.66
N CYS A 30 -9.93 -14.34 39.43
CA CYS A 30 -9.74 -13.35 38.36
C CYS A 30 -11.02 -13.17 37.55
N THR A 31 -11.18 -11.99 36.94
CA THR A 31 -12.30 -11.67 36.06
C THR A 31 -11.75 -11.35 34.68
N LEU A 32 -12.41 -11.88 33.64
CA LEU A 32 -12.02 -11.66 32.25
C LEU A 32 -13.22 -11.29 31.40
N ALA A 33 -13.22 -10.08 30.84
CA ALA A 33 -14.20 -9.67 29.84
C ALA A 33 -13.74 -10.08 28.43
N TYR A 34 -14.64 -10.66 27.63
CA TYR A 34 -14.37 -11.09 26.26
C TYR A 34 -15.63 -11.13 25.38
N HIS A 35 -15.41 -11.10 24.06
CA HIS A 35 -16.47 -11.21 23.06
C HIS A 35 -16.59 -12.66 22.56
N SER A 36 -17.59 -13.41 23.03
CA SER A 36 -17.78 -14.83 22.68
C SER A 36 -18.05 -15.11 21.21
N ARG A 37 -18.38 -14.07 20.42
CA ARG A 37 -18.54 -14.18 18.95
C ARG A 37 -17.21 -14.24 18.20
N THR A 38 -16.13 -13.77 18.82
CA THR A 38 -14.81 -13.65 18.17
C THR A 38 -13.71 -14.40 18.91
N VAL A 39 -13.92 -14.67 20.21
CA VAL A 39 -12.95 -15.33 21.09
C VAL A 39 -13.57 -16.57 21.69
N ARG A 40 -12.87 -17.71 21.57
CA ARG A 40 -13.13 -18.94 22.29
C ARG A 40 -12.24 -18.98 23.54
N LEU A 41 -12.82 -19.41 24.66
CA LEU A 41 -12.14 -19.56 25.95
C LEU A 41 -12.30 -21.00 26.43
N GLU A 42 -11.20 -21.62 26.87
CA GLU A 42 -11.14 -22.99 27.37
C GLU A 42 -10.35 -23.05 28.70
N LEU A 43 -10.79 -23.86 29.66
CA LEU A 43 -10.04 -24.15 30.89
C LEU A 43 -9.10 -25.34 30.64
N LEU A 44 -7.81 -25.21 30.94
CA LEU A 44 -6.82 -26.23 30.61
C LEU A 44 -6.70 -27.35 31.66
N ASP A 45 -7.10 -27.09 32.92
CA ASP A 45 -6.99 -28.03 34.03
C ASP A 45 -8.31 -28.76 34.38
N SER A 46 -8.66 -29.76 33.55
CA SER A 46 -9.60 -30.91 33.76
C SER A 46 -11.02 -30.72 34.34
N SER A 47 -11.99 -31.40 33.69
CA SER A 47 -13.38 -31.79 34.07
C SER A 47 -14.38 -30.77 34.63
N ASP A 48 -13.97 -29.57 35.03
CA ASP A 48 -14.88 -28.51 35.50
C ASP A 48 -15.40 -27.64 34.34
N SER A 49 -16.65 -27.20 34.43
CA SER A 49 -17.22 -26.21 33.52
C SER A 49 -16.93 -24.79 33.98
N LEU A 50 -16.53 -23.91 33.06
CA LEU A 50 -16.40 -22.47 33.30
C LEU A 50 -17.79 -21.84 33.45
N THR A 51 -18.01 -21.13 34.55
CA THR A 51 -19.20 -20.30 34.73
C THR A 51 -18.94 -18.94 34.06
N ALA A 52 -19.53 -18.70 32.89
CA ALA A 52 -19.53 -17.40 32.23
C ALA A 52 -20.89 -16.72 32.43
N SER A 53 -20.88 -15.42 32.75
CA SER A 53 -22.08 -14.59 32.86
C SER A 53 -22.04 -13.45 31.86
N ILE A 54 -23.20 -13.02 31.36
CA ILE A 54 -23.32 -11.88 30.44
C ILE A 54 -23.55 -10.61 31.28
N GLN A 55 -22.73 -9.59 31.07
CA GLN A 55 -22.90 -8.28 31.72
C GLN A 55 -22.65 -7.17 30.68
N ASN A 56 -23.63 -6.30 30.43
CA ASN A 56 -23.55 -5.19 29.47
C ASN A 56 -23.09 -5.61 28.04
N ASP A 57 -23.71 -6.64 27.46
CA ASP A 57 -23.40 -7.18 26.12
C ASP A 57 -21.99 -7.78 25.92
N GLU A 58 -21.18 -7.85 26.99
CA GLU A 58 -19.89 -8.54 27.02
C GLU A 58 -19.98 -9.82 27.88
N ASN A 59 -19.18 -10.84 27.55
CA ASN A 59 -19.11 -12.06 28.34
C ASN A 59 -18.03 -11.89 29.39
N VAL A 60 -18.36 -12.20 30.64
CA VAL A 60 -17.44 -12.11 31.76
C VAL A 60 -17.22 -13.51 32.33
N ALA A 61 -15.98 -14.00 32.24
CA ALA A 61 -15.55 -15.26 32.83
C ALA A 61 -14.94 -15.01 34.22
N ILE A 62 -15.30 -15.86 35.19
CA ILE A 62 -14.69 -15.88 36.52
C ILE A 62 -13.74 -17.08 36.58
N ILE A 63 -12.45 -16.80 36.75
CA ILE A 63 -11.38 -17.80 36.73
C ILE A 63 -10.88 -18.01 38.16
N PRO A 64 -10.95 -19.24 38.72
CA PRO A 64 -10.43 -19.52 40.05
C PRO A 64 -8.93 -19.27 40.15
N SER A 65 -8.45 -18.81 41.33
CA SER A 65 -7.00 -18.67 41.57
C SER A 65 -6.29 -20.02 41.39
N GLY A 66 -5.12 -20.00 40.77
CA GLY A 66 -4.31 -21.19 40.47
C GLY A 66 -4.71 -21.95 39.21
N LYS A 67 -5.65 -21.44 38.41
CA LYS A 67 -6.10 -22.08 37.15
C LYS A 67 -5.54 -21.41 35.89
N GLN A 68 -5.38 -22.22 34.84
CA GLN A 68 -5.02 -21.76 33.50
C GLN A 68 -6.21 -21.79 32.54
N VAL A 69 -6.29 -20.75 31.71
CA VAL A 69 -7.24 -20.66 30.59
C VAL A 69 -6.50 -20.44 29.28
N ARG A 70 -7.02 -21.00 28.21
CA ARG A 70 -6.62 -20.73 26.83
C ARG A 70 -7.66 -19.86 26.15
N LEU A 71 -7.19 -18.83 25.47
CA LEU A 71 -7.97 -17.95 24.62
C LEU A 71 -7.56 -18.18 23.17
N GLU A 72 -8.52 -18.28 22.27
CA GLU A 72 -8.30 -18.52 20.85
C GLU A 72 -9.23 -17.63 20.02
N CYS A 73 -8.71 -16.99 18.97
CA CYS A 73 -9.56 -16.31 18.01
C CYS A 73 -10.34 -17.32 17.16
N ILE A 74 -11.67 -17.20 17.12
CA ILE A 74 -12.55 -18.17 16.42
C ILE A 74 -12.26 -18.24 14.91
N ASN A 75 -11.82 -17.12 14.32
CA ASN A 75 -11.35 -17.10 12.95
C ASN A 75 -9.84 -17.32 12.93
N GLU A 76 -9.39 -18.42 12.30
CA GLU A 76 -7.98 -18.82 12.18
C GLU A 76 -7.09 -17.75 11.52
N LYS A 77 -7.70 -16.81 10.80
CA LYS A 77 -7.04 -15.63 10.22
C LYS A 77 -7.16 -14.41 11.14
N GLN A 78 -7.24 -14.54 12.45
CA GLN A 78 -7.29 -13.43 13.40
C GLN A 78 -6.32 -13.65 14.57
N ILE A 79 -5.80 -12.57 15.14
CA ILE A 79 -4.86 -12.57 16.27
C ILE A 79 -5.27 -11.52 17.32
N PHE A 80 -4.83 -11.71 18.57
CA PHE A 80 -4.98 -10.73 19.64
C PHE A 80 -4.07 -9.51 19.38
N ARG A 81 -4.65 -8.30 19.46
CA ARG A 81 -4.04 -7.03 19.00
C ARG A 81 -2.60 -6.80 19.47
N ASP A 82 -2.35 -7.02 20.75
CA ASP A 82 -1.13 -6.63 21.45
C ASP A 82 -0.23 -7.82 21.83
N LEU A 83 -0.69 -9.04 21.55
CA LEU A 83 0.05 -10.29 21.81
C LEU A 83 0.55 -10.95 20.51
N GLU A 84 0.07 -10.49 19.36
CA GLU A 84 0.41 -10.98 18.02
C GLU A 84 0.26 -12.49 17.80
N ALA A 85 -0.56 -13.14 18.63
CA ALA A 85 -0.82 -14.57 18.58
C ALA A 85 -2.32 -14.86 18.35
N GLY A 86 -2.62 -15.93 17.62
CA GLY A 86 -3.99 -16.44 17.45
C GLY A 86 -4.51 -17.20 18.68
N THR A 87 -3.58 -17.63 19.55
CA THR A 87 -3.86 -18.37 20.79
C THR A 87 -2.97 -17.86 21.92
N VAL A 88 -3.53 -17.69 23.10
CA VAL A 88 -2.88 -17.13 24.30
C VAL A 88 -3.28 -17.94 25.52
N GLU A 89 -2.33 -18.24 26.41
CA GLU A 89 -2.59 -18.95 27.67
C GLU A 89 -2.36 -18.02 28.88
N LEU A 90 -3.38 -17.90 29.73
CA LEU A 90 -3.37 -17.03 30.90
C LEU A 90 -3.45 -17.85 32.19
N PHE A 91 -2.71 -17.39 33.20
CA PHE A 91 -2.73 -17.93 34.56
C PHE A 91 -3.32 -16.92 35.54
N CYS A 92 -4.26 -17.36 36.37
CA CYS A 92 -4.85 -16.55 37.44
C CYS A 92 -4.08 -16.74 38.75
N ALA A 93 -3.55 -15.65 39.32
CA ALA A 93 -2.90 -15.64 40.62
C ALA A 93 -3.36 -14.43 41.44
N GLY A 94 -4.02 -14.66 42.58
CA GLY A 94 -4.35 -13.59 43.53
C GLY A 94 -5.25 -12.48 42.97
N GLY A 95 -6.06 -12.77 41.96
CA GLY A 95 -6.95 -11.83 41.28
C GLY A 95 -6.35 -11.12 40.06
N THR A 96 -5.11 -11.45 39.68
CA THR A 96 -4.44 -10.92 38.48
C THR A 96 -4.25 -12.01 37.43
N LEU A 97 -4.54 -11.70 36.17
CA LEU A 97 -4.25 -12.57 35.03
C LEU A 97 -2.88 -12.24 34.46
N SER A 98 -2.09 -13.27 34.18
CA SER A 98 -0.74 -13.14 33.61
C SER A 98 -0.55 -14.10 32.44
N HIS A 99 0.11 -13.62 31.39
CA HIS A 99 0.51 -14.43 30.24
C HIS A 99 1.89 -15.04 30.48
N THR A 100 2.10 -16.29 30.06
CA THR A 100 3.40 -16.98 30.19
C THR A 100 4.33 -16.63 29.01
N GLY A 101 4.75 -15.37 28.97
CA GLY A 101 5.70 -14.83 27.98
C GLY A 101 6.06 -13.38 28.33
N ALA A 102 7.31 -13.00 28.18
CA ALA A 102 7.95 -11.76 28.66
C ALA A 102 7.02 -10.54 28.90
N GLY A 103 6.91 -10.12 30.18
CA GLY A 103 6.30 -8.86 30.59
C GLY A 103 4.88 -9.00 31.13
N ALA A 104 4.74 -9.00 32.47
CA ALA A 104 3.44 -8.87 33.12
C ALA A 104 2.86 -7.48 32.84
N GLN A 105 1.95 -7.37 31.87
CA GLN A 105 1.08 -6.21 31.71
C GLN A 105 -0.32 -6.56 32.22
N ASP A 106 -1.02 -5.58 32.80
CA ASP A 106 -2.42 -5.73 33.22
C ASP A 106 -3.31 -5.99 32.00
N ILE A 107 -3.95 -7.16 31.97
CA ILE A 107 -4.71 -7.69 30.82
C ILE A 107 -6.13 -7.06 30.70
N ASP A 108 -6.44 -6.05 31.52
CA ASP A 108 -7.78 -5.48 31.67
C ASP A 108 -8.33 -4.71 30.43
N GLN A 109 -7.58 -4.60 29.33
CA GLN A 109 -8.05 -3.93 28.08
C GLN A 109 -7.81 -4.71 26.77
N LEU A 110 -7.47 -6.00 26.81
CA LEU A 110 -6.53 -6.54 25.81
C LEU A 110 -6.97 -7.70 24.89
N LEU A 111 -8.25 -8.06 24.78
CA LEU A 111 -8.66 -9.29 24.08
C LEU A 111 -9.64 -9.09 22.91
N GLU A 112 -9.37 -8.13 22.05
CA GLU A 112 -10.04 -8.02 20.75
C GLU A 112 -9.29 -8.80 19.67
N CYS A 113 -9.95 -9.82 19.09
CA CYS A 113 -9.49 -10.47 17.87
C CYS A 113 -9.64 -9.50 16.69
N ARG A 114 -8.55 -9.27 15.99
CA ARG A 114 -8.55 -8.60 14.68
C ARG A 114 -7.97 -9.54 13.66
N SER A 115 -8.25 -9.32 12.38
CA SER A 115 -7.38 -9.88 11.34
C SER A 115 -5.93 -9.52 11.70
N PRO A 116 -4.95 -10.45 11.55
CA PRO A 116 -3.55 -10.08 11.62
C PRO A 116 -3.42 -8.86 10.76
N ARG A 117 -2.64 -7.87 11.22
CA ARG A 117 -2.36 -6.69 10.42
C ARG A 117 -2.20 -7.19 8.99
N ALA A 118 -3.11 -6.79 8.10
CA ALA A 118 -2.87 -6.95 6.67
C ALA A 118 -1.41 -6.52 6.51
N ALA A 119 -0.55 -7.45 6.04
CA ALA A 119 0.91 -7.35 6.12
C ALA A 119 1.31 -5.88 6.14
N PRO A 120 2.01 -5.38 7.19
CA PRO A 120 2.13 -3.94 7.44
C PRO A 120 2.34 -3.25 6.11
N PHE A 121 1.33 -2.47 5.69
CA PHE A 121 1.40 -1.69 4.45
C PHE A 121 2.78 -1.04 4.47
N GLY A 122 3.60 -1.41 3.49
CA GLY A 122 5.07 -1.35 3.48
C GLY A 122 5.87 -0.55 4.51
N GLU A 123 7.07 -1.01 4.85
CA GLU A 123 8.02 -0.26 5.68
C GLU A 123 8.71 0.83 4.85
N LEU A 124 8.73 2.06 5.37
CA LEU A 124 9.39 3.22 4.74
C LEU A 124 10.67 3.54 5.49
N ILE A 125 11.82 3.39 4.82
CA ILE A 125 13.15 3.59 5.41
C ILE A 125 13.82 4.78 4.74
N ARG A 126 14.24 5.78 5.53
CA ARG A 126 15.13 6.85 5.04
C ARG A 126 16.51 6.27 4.80
N ASN A 127 16.93 6.20 3.55
CA ASN A 127 18.20 5.63 3.13
C ASN A 127 19.05 6.70 2.42
N GLY A 128 19.62 7.61 3.23
CA GLY A 128 20.47 8.69 2.75
C GLY A 128 19.73 9.79 2.00
N THR A 129 20.46 10.51 1.15
CA THR A 129 19.95 11.63 0.36
C THR A 129 20.02 11.32 -1.14
N CYS A 130 19.21 12.05 -1.90
CA CYS A 130 19.21 12.07 -3.35
C CYS A 130 19.50 13.50 -3.84
N VAL A 131 19.04 13.85 -5.05
CA VAL A 131 19.30 15.17 -5.66
C VAL A 131 18.82 16.32 -4.77
N ASN A 132 19.55 17.44 -4.79
CA ASN A 132 19.25 18.64 -3.99
C ASN A 132 19.17 18.42 -2.47
N ASN A 133 19.89 17.44 -1.93
CA ASN A 133 19.83 17.01 -0.51
C ASN A 133 18.43 16.58 -0.05
N ALA A 134 17.53 16.22 -0.98
CA ALA A 134 16.26 15.60 -0.65
C ALA A 134 16.48 14.20 -0.04
N SER A 135 15.49 13.70 0.69
CA SER A 135 15.57 12.39 1.34
C SER A 135 15.32 11.27 0.32
N ASN A 136 16.20 10.28 0.27
CA ASN A 136 15.89 9.03 -0.42
C ASN A 136 15.13 8.12 0.56
N ILE A 137 13.90 7.73 0.19
CA ILE A 137 13.05 6.88 1.02
C ILE A 137 12.77 5.60 0.25
N ASP A 138 13.18 4.47 0.81
CA ASP A 138 12.93 3.15 0.28
C ASP A 138 11.64 2.59 0.86
N VAL A 139 10.81 1.99 -0.01
CA VAL A 139 9.55 1.36 0.36
C VAL A 139 9.71 -0.15 0.22
N TYR A 140 9.59 -0.86 1.33
CA TYR A 140 9.62 -2.32 1.40
C TYR A 140 8.20 -2.86 1.54
N VAL A 141 7.90 -4.01 0.96
CA VAL A 141 6.63 -4.70 1.15
C VAL A 141 6.87 -6.13 1.55
N THR A 142 6.02 -6.63 2.44
CA THR A 142 6.06 -8.01 2.89
C THR A 142 5.04 -8.83 2.11
N SER A 143 5.48 -9.94 1.53
CA SER A 143 4.61 -10.90 0.85
C SER A 143 3.70 -11.63 1.85
N ASP A 144 2.73 -12.39 1.34
CA ASP A 144 1.88 -13.24 2.18
C ASP A 144 2.68 -14.35 2.91
N SER A 145 3.87 -14.71 2.40
CA SER A 145 4.78 -15.66 3.04
C SER A 145 5.65 -15.04 4.14
N GLY A 146 5.52 -13.73 4.39
CA GLY A 146 6.31 -13.02 5.39
C GLY A 146 7.67 -12.51 4.89
N GLU A 147 7.97 -12.65 3.59
CA GLU A 147 9.23 -12.18 3.01
C GLU A 147 9.14 -10.69 2.71
N SER A 148 10.02 -9.89 3.33
CA SER A 148 10.14 -8.46 3.05
C SER A 148 11.07 -8.22 1.85
N SER A 149 10.61 -7.42 0.90
CA SER A 149 11.35 -7.08 -0.30
C SER A 149 11.27 -5.58 -0.59
N HIS A 150 12.35 -5.02 -1.13
CA HIS A 150 12.33 -3.65 -1.65
C HIS A 150 11.39 -3.57 -2.86
N LEU A 151 10.50 -2.59 -2.87
CA LEU A 151 9.55 -2.41 -3.97
C LEU A 151 9.93 -1.22 -4.87
N TYR A 152 10.18 -0.05 -4.29
CA TYR A 152 10.57 1.15 -5.00
C TYR A 152 11.21 2.15 -4.04
N SER A 153 11.87 3.16 -4.60
CA SER A 153 12.40 4.29 -3.83
C SER A 153 11.80 5.59 -4.33
N VAL A 154 11.72 6.60 -3.46
CA VAL A 154 11.38 7.98 -3.84
C VAL A 154 12.46 8.94 -3.39
N CYS A 155 12.68 9.97 -4.20
CA CYS A 155 13.45 11.14 -3.82
C CYS A 155 12.47 12.24 -3.37
N PHE A 156 12.34 12.40 -2.06
CA PHE A 156 11.32 13.24 -1.44
C PHE A 156 11.93 14.50 -0.83
N ASP A 157 11.51 15.65 -1.32
CA ASP A 157 11.84 16.94 -0.72
C ASP A 157 10.92 17.19 0.47
N GLU A 158 11.45 16.99 1.68
CA GLU A 158 10.72 17.19 2.94
C GLU A 158 10.35 18.67 3.19
N VAL A 159 11.06 19.63 2.58
CA VAL A 159 10.79 21.07 2.75
C VAL A 159 9.52 21.47 2.01
N THR A 160 9.43 21.12 0.73
CA THR A 160 8.25 21.39 -0.10
C THR A 160 7.20 20.29 -0.02
N SER A 161 7.47 19.20 0.70
CA SER A 161 6.60 18.03 0.83
C SER A 161 6.15 17.49 -0.52
N THR A 162 7.13 17.24 -1.41
CA THR A 162 6.89 16.73 -2.76
C THR A 162 7.90 15.67 -3.16
N THR A 163 7.47 14.77 -4.02
CA THR A 163 8.35 13.75 -4.60
C THR A 163 8.93 14.25 -5.92
N LEU A 164 10.25 14.39 -5.97
CA LEU A 164 10.98 14.83 -7.16
C LEU A 164 10.93 13.73 -8.23
N TYR A 165 11.16 12.48 -7.82
CA TYR A 165 10.95 11.29 -8.65
C TYR A 165 10.79 10.03 -7.79
N SER A 166 10.18 9.00 -8.37
CA SER A 166 10.27 7.60 -7.93
C SER A 166 11.23 6.81 -8.83
N LYS A 167 11.89 5.79 -8.26
CA LYS A 167 12.64 4.74 -8.96
C LYS A 167 11.91 3.43 -8.72
N SER A 168 11.37 2.82 -9.76
CA SER A 168 10.58 1.60 -9.70
C SER A 168 10.90 0.72 -10.91
N TYR A 169 10.07 -0.29 -11.17
CA TYR A 169 10.23 -1.19 -12.30
C TYR A 169 8.90 -1.72 -12.83
N ILE A 170 8.95 -2.31 -14.02
CA ILE A 170 7.91 -3.19 -14.56
C ILE A 170 8.56 -4.54 -14.87
N ASP A 171 8.01 -5.61 -14.31
CA ASP A 171 8.43 -6.97 -14.63
C ASP A 171 7.75 -7.45 -15.92
N GLY A 172 8.42 -7.21 -17.05
CA GLY A 172 7.92 -7.61 -18.36
C GLY A 172 7.81 -9.12 -18.55
N LYS A 173 8.65 -9.93 -17.87
CA LYS A 173 8.58 -11.39 -17.96
C LYS A 173 7.29 -11.91 -17.34
N LEU A 174 6.96 -11.43 -16.14
CA LEU A 174 5.69 -11.78 -15.49
C LEU A 174 4.47 -11.31 -16.29
N LEU A 175 4.53 -10.11 -16.89
CA LEU A 175 3.44 -9.60 -17.72
C LEU A 175 3.29 -10.33 -19.07
N ALA A 176 4.37 -10.90 -19.61
CA ALA A 176 4.31 -11.71 -20.82
C ALA A 176 3.64 -13.08 -20.55
N GLY A 177 3.95 -13.68 -19.39
CA GLY A 177 3.46 -15.00 -19.00
C GLY A 177 2.08 -15.02 -18.32
N GLY A 178 1.50 -13.86 -17.99
CA GLY A 178 0.25 -13.84 -17.24
C GLY A 178 -0.38 -12.46 -17.04
N LYS A 179 -1.49 -12.43 -16.32
CA LYS A 179 -2.22 -11.20 -15.98
C LYS A 179 -1.94 -10.81 -14.53
N PRO A 180 -1.67 -9.52 -14.26
CA PRO A 180 -1.55 -9.02 -12.90
C PRO A 180 -2.79 -9.33 -12.05
N ASP A 181 -2.59 -9.42 -10.74
CA ASP A 181 -3.66 -9.72 -9.78
C ASP A 181 -4.89 -8.78 -9.95
N PRO A 182 -6.11 -9.30 -10.21
CA PRO A 182 -7.28 -8.46 -10.45
C PRO A 182 -7.93 -7.91 -9.17
N SER A 183 -7.34 -8.17 -8.00
CA SER A 183 -7.87 -7.76 -6.71
C SER A 183 -8.15 -6.27 -6.62
N LYS A 184 -9.16 -5.93 -5.81
CA LYS A 184 -9.50 -4.55 -5.54
C LYS A 184 -8.32 -3.84 -4.89
N ARG A 185 -8.00 -2.66 -5.43
CA ARG A 185 -7.04 -1.72 -4.84
C ARG A 185 -7.48 -1.27 -3.44
N PRO A 186 -6.54 -0.83 -2.59
CA PRO A 186 -6.86 -0.22 -1.30
C PRO A 186 -7.81 0.98 -1.44
N GLY A 187 -8.64 1.19 -0.41
CA GLY A 187 -9.56 2.32 -0.35
C GLY A 187 -8.88 3.64 0.04
N GLU A 188 -7.71 3.57 0.68
CA GLU A 188 -7.06 4.70 1.33
C GLU A 188 -5.55 4.73 1.04
N PHE A 189 -4.98 5.95 1.12
CA PHE A 189 -3.55 6.18 1.05
C PHE A 189 -2.99 6.40 2.45
N GLN A 190 -1.75 6.00 2.66
CA GLN A 190 -1.06 6.08 3.94
C GLN A 190 -0.02 7.22 3.96
N ASP A 191 0.09 7.87 5.11
CA ASP A 191 1.18 8.80 5.43
C ASP A 191 1.73 8.45 6.81
N PRO A 192 2.86 7.73 6.89
CA PRO A 192 3.47 7.35 8.16
C PRO A 192 4.32 8.48 8.79
N GLY A 193 4.06 9.75 8.45
CA GLY A 193 4.68 10.90 9.09
C GLY A 193 5.72 11.62 8.24
N PHE A 194 5.53 11.65 6.92
CA PHE A 194 6.40 12.39 6.00
C PHE A 194 5.88 13.80 5.68
N PHE A 195 4.61 14.08 5.97
CA PHE A 195 4.02 15.40 5.76
C PHE A 195 3.85 16.12 7.10
N PRO A 196 4.29 17.39 7.21
CA PRO A 196 4.16 18.14 8.46
C PRO A 196 2.75 18.74 8.66
N PHE A 197 1.81 18.43 7.75
CA PHE A 197 0.42 18.85 7.77
C PHE A 197 -0.48 17.67 7.38
N ASN A 198 -1.79 17.79 7.58
CA ASN A 198 -2.74 16.74 7.20
C ASN A 198 -2.88 16.63 5.68
N VAL A 199 -2.06 15.78 5.05
CA VAL A 199 -2.06 15.56 3.60
C VAL A 199 -3.36 14.94 3.10
N VAL A 200 -4.00 14.08 3.91
CA VAL A 200 -5.30 13.47 3.59
C VAL A 200 -6.37 14.56 3.41
N LEU A 201 -6.38 15.54 4.31
CA LEU A 201 -7.30 16.68 4.26
C LEU A 201 -6.97 17.59 3.07
N ALA A 202 -5.70 17.83 2.75
CA ALA A 202 -5.28 18.66 1.63
C ALA A 202 -5.85 18.17 0.27
N TYR A 203 -5.97 16.85 0.09
CA TYR A 203 -6.56 16.22 -1.10
C TYR A 203 -8.09 16.04 -1.06
N LYS A 204 -8.79 16.60 -0.06
CA LYS A 204 -10.26 16.64 -0.08
C LYS A 204 -10.70 17.82 -0.93
N GLN A 205 -11.56 17.60 -1.93
CA GLN A 205 -12.07 18.65 -2.82
C GLN A 205 -12.64 19.88 -2.07
N LYS A 206 -13.30 19.67 -0.92
CA LYS A 206 -13.79 20.78 -0.08
C LYS A 206 -12.63 21.65 0.43
N GLN A 207 -11.53 21.04 0.85
CA GLN A 207 -10.34 21.73 1.30
C GLN A 207 -9.58 22.34 0.12
N GLU A 208 -9.47 21.65 -1.01
CA GLU A 208 -8.92 22.19 -2.25
C GLU A 208 -9.63 23.48 -2.65
N LYS A 209 -10.96 23.50 -2.64
CA LYS A 209 -11.74 24.72 -2.89
C LYS A 209 -11.32 25.85 -1.96
N ILE A 210 -11.28 25.61 -0.65
CA ILE A 210 -10.85 26.63 0.32
C ILE A 210 -9.42 27.12 0.05
N THR A 211 -8.48 26.23 -0.22
CA THR A 211 -7.07 26.57 -0.42
C THR A 211 -6.87 27.33 -1.74
N LEU A 212 -7.46 26.85 -2.84
CA LEU A 212 -7.25 27.41 -4.17
C LEU A 212 -8.07 28.68 -4.40
N THR A 213 -9.27 28.83 -3.82
CA THR A 213 -9.99 30.11 -3.83
C THR A 213 -9.19 31.22 -3.14
N LYS A 214 -8.42 30.91 -2.09
CA LYS A 214 -7.53 31.91 -1.46
C LYS A 214 -6.36 32.34 -2.34
N LEU A 215 -5.88 31.44 -3.21
CA LEU A 215 -4.78 31.74 -4.13
C LEU A 215 -5.26 32.48 -5.38
N LEU A 216 -6.39 32.06 -5.94
CA LEU A 216 -6.87 32.50 -7.24
C LEU A 216 -7.93 33.60 -7.16
N GLY A 217 -8.63 33.73 -6.04
CA GLY A 217 -9.89 34.47 -5.96
C GLY A 217 -11.10 33.62 -6.35
N GLU A 218 -12.30 34.05 -5.96
CA GLU A 218 -13.54 33.27 -6.13
C GLU A 218 -13.93 33.10 -7.60
N GLU A 219 -13.87 34.18 -8.39
CA GLU A 219 -14.24 34.15 -9.81
C GLU A 219 -13.34 33.21 -10.63
N LYS A 220 -12.02 33.35 -10.49
CA LYS A 220 -11.05 32.48 -11.17
C LYS A 220 -11.13 31.03 -10.72
N PHE A 221 -11.43 30.78 -9.45
CA PHE A 221 -11.67 29.42 -8.99
C PHE A 221 -12.85 28.79 -9.74
N GLU A 222 -13.99 29.47 -9.85
CA GLU A 222 -15.15 28.93 -10.58
C GLU A 222 -14.87 28.79 -12.10
N GLU A 223 -14.03 29.66 -12.69
CA GLU A 223 -13.56 29.54 -14.08
C GLU A 223 -12.74 28.25 -14.32
N TYR A 224 -11.77 27.96 -13.43
CA TYR A 224 -10.89 26.79 -13.53
C TYR A 224 -11.50 25.50 -12.94
N PHE A 225 -12.56 25.59 -12.14
CA PHE A 225 -13.22 24.42 -11.54
C PHE A 225 -14.69 24.31 -11.97
N PRO A 226 -15.00 24.35 -13.28
CA PRO A 226 -16.37 24.51 -13.77
C PRO A 226 -17.25 23.28 -13.55
N LYS A 227 -16.66 22.13 -13.21
CA LYS A 227 -17.36 20.84 -13.00
C LYS A 227 -16.65 20.05 -11.91
N GLN A 228 -17.39 19.17 -11.23
CA GLN A 228 -16.87 18.27 -10.19
C GLN A 228 -15.74 17.33 -10.67
N THR A 229 -15.55 17.15 -11.98
CA THR A 229 -14.43 16.37 -12.52
C THR A 229 -13.11 17.13 -12.53
N TYR A 230 -13.12 18.46 -12.35
CA TYR A 230 -11.93 19.29 -12.25
C TYR A 230 -11.54 19.41 -10.78
N TYR A 231 -10.57 18.61 -10.38
CA TYR A 231 -9.96 18.64 -9.06
C TYR A 231 -8.56 18.02 -9.15
N LEU A 232 -7.74 18.23 -8.13
CA LEU A 232 -6.40 17.69 -8.05
C LEU A 232 -6.44 16.35 -7.33
N SER A 233 -6.23 15.30 -8.10
CA SER A 233 -6.17 13.93 -7.63
C SER A 233 -4.77 13.56 -7.14
N ARG A 234 -4.69 12.41 -6.46
CA ARG A 234 -3.44 11.75 -6.08
C ARG A 234 -2.90 10.99 -7.31
N GLY A 235 -2.13 11.67 -8.15
CA GLY A 235 -1.48 11.08 -9.32
C GLY A 235 -0.29 10.25 -8.90
N HIS A 236 -0.32 8.93 -9.13
CA HIS A 236 0.77 8.03 -8.75
C HIS A 236 2.02 8.28 -9.60
N LEU A 237 3.20 8.18 -8.98
CA LEU A 237 4.49 8.13 -9.67
C LEU A 237 4.89 6.68 -10.00
N PHE A 238 4.78 5.78 -9.03
CA PHE A 238 4.74 4.34 -9.28
C PHE A 238 3.28 3.85 -9.24
N PRO A 239 2.62 3.63 -10.39
CA PRO A 239 1.19 3.35 -10.43
C PRO A 239 0.88 1.91 -10.00
N ASN A 240 -0.26 1.74 -9.32
CA ASN A 240 -0.84 0.45 -8.92
C ASN A 240 -0.96 -0.60 -10.05
N GLY A 241 -0.91 -0.18 -11.32
CA GLY A 241 -0.97 -1.09 -12.46
C GLY A 241 0.36 -1.76 -12.82
N ASP A 242 1.50 -1.19 -12.39
CA ASP A 242 2.84 -1.65 -12.76
C ASP A 242 3.28 -2.92 -12.00
N PRO A 243 3.05 -3.06 -10.66
CA PRO A 243 3.34 -4.31 -9.96
C PRO A 243 2.43 -5.47 -10.35
N TYR A 244 2.94 -6.70 -10.24
CA TYR A 244 2.18 -7.92 -10.58
C TYR A 244 1.31 -8.40 -9.41
N TYR A 245 1.91 -8.54 -8.23
CA TYR A 245 1.26 -9.13 -7.05
C TYR A 245 0.45 -8.10 -6.24
N LYS A 246 -0.62 -8.56 -5.59
CA LYS A 246 -1.49 -7.70 -4.77
C LYS A 246 -0.74 -6.92 -3.68
N TYR A 247 0.14 -7.56 -2.91
CA TYR A 247 0.85 -6.89 -1.81
C TYR A 247 1.74 -5.74 -2.30
N GLN A 248 2.34 -5.89 -3.49
CA GLN A 248 3.12 -4.84 -4.15
C GLN A 248 2.23 -3.70 -4.63
N LYS A 249 1.07 -4.03 -5.22
CA LYS A 249 0.05 -3.05 -5.64
C LYS A 249 -0.45 -2.22 -4.46
N ASP A 250 -0.73 -2.86 -3.33
CA ASP A 250 -1.13 -2.18 -2.11
C ASP A 250 -0.02 -1.23 -1.60
N GLY A 251 1.25 -1.63 -1.75
CA GLY A 251 2.43 -0.82 -1.44
C GLY A 251 2.61 0.46 -2.27
N THR A 252 1.84 0.67 -3.35
CA THR A 252 1.90 1.92 -4.11
C THR A 252 1.07 3.05 -3.48
N PHE A 253 0.27 2.77 -2.45
CA PHE A 253 -0.69 3.71 -1.85
C PHE A 253 -0.11 4.54 -0.70
N PHE A 254 1.09 5.08 -0.87
CA PHE A 254 1.66 6.07 0.05
C PHE A 254 1.55 7.48 -0.52
N TYR A 255 1.31 8.49 0.32
CA TYR A 255 1.27 9.89 -0.12
C TYR A 255 2.63 10.37 -0.67
N ILE A 256 3.75 9.77 -0.24
CA ILE A 256 5.06 10.02 -0.84
C ILE A 256 5.22 9.48 -2.27
N ASN A 257 4.28 8.67 -2.75
CA ASN A 257 4.28 8.14 -4.12
C ASN A 257 3.26 8.86 -5.02
N VAL A 258 2.69 9.97 -4.56
CA VAL A 258 1.72 10.73 -5.35
C VAL A 258 2.04 12.21 -5.40
N VAL A 259 1.60 12.85 -6.46
CA VAL A 259 1.67 14.29 -6.65
C VAL A 259 0.29 14.84 -7.05
N PRO A 260 -0.02 16.12 -6.80
CA PRO A 260 -1.26 16.72 -7.27
C PRO A 260 -1.36 16.69 -8.80
N GLN A 261 -2.31 15.94 -9.33
CA GLN A 261 -2.51 15.83 -10.78
C GLN A 261 -3.98 16.06 -11.10
N TRP A 262 -4.26 16.91 -12.07
CA TRP A 262 -5.64 17.17 -12.49
C TRP A 262 -6.33 15.86 -12.86
N GLN A 263 -7.47 15.56 -12.23
CA GLN A 263 -8.17 14.28 -12.42
C GLN A 263 -8.51 14.03 -13.90
N ILE A 264 -8.87 15.08 -14.63
CA ILE A 264 -9.16 15.01 -16.07
C ILE A 264 -7.94 14.69 -16.92
N LEU A 265 -6.73 14.84 -16.39
CA LEU A 265 -5.46 14.50 -17.04
C LEU A 265 -4.90 13.16 -16.56
N ASN A 266 -5.20 12.78 -15.31
CA ASN A 266 -4.83 11.52 -14.68
C ASN A 266 -5.73 10.34 -15.13
N ASN A 267 -7.02 10.36 -14.76
CA ASN A 267 -7.90 9.18 -14.86
C ASN A 267 -9.40 9.54 -15.03
N GLY A 268 -9.75 10.36 -16.03
CA GLY A 268 -11.14 10.81 -16.25
C GLY A 268 -12.08 9.74 -16.81
N LEU A 269 -13.31 9.67 -16.29
CA LEU A 269 -14.32 8.61 -16.47
C LEU A 269 -14.84 8.32 -17.90
N LEU A 270 -14.61 9.19 -18.90
CA LEU A 270 -15.29 9.09 -20.21
C LEU A 270 -14.37 8.99 -21.43
N CYS A 271 -13.06 9.14 -21.25
CA CYS A 271 -12.06 9.01 -22.31
C CYS A 271 -10.74 8.56 -21.68
N LYS A 272 -10.05 7.58 -22.28
CA LYS A 272 -8.66 7.26 -21.93
C LYS A 272 -7.85 8.57 -21.96
N ARG A 273 -7.28 8.95 -20.81
CA ARG A 273 -6.40 10.12 -20.66
C ARG A 273 -4.99 9.74 -21.06
N ASN A 274 -4.22 10.72 -21.49
CA ASN A 274 -2.90 10.45 -22.04
C ASN A 274 -1.98 9.83 -20.98
N TRP A 275 -2.02 10.30 -19.72
CA TRP A 275 -1.22 9.71 -18.64
C TRP A 275 -1.49 8.22 -18.45
N LYS A 276 -2.76 7.84 -18.32
CA LYS A 276 -3.14 6.42 -18.20
C LYS A 276 -2.74 5.60 -19.41
N ALA A 277 -2.83 6.16 -20.62
CA ALA A 277 -2.41 5.49 -21.85
C ALA A 277 -0.88 5.34 -21.95
N ILE A 278 -0.10 6.29 -21.40
CA ILE A 278 1.35 6.19 -21.26
C ILE A 278 1.69 5.02 -20.33
N GLU A 279 1.07 4.96 -19.15
CA GLU A 279 1.26 3.84 -18.22
C GLU A 279 0.88 2.49 -18.86
N ASP A 280 -0.23 2.42 -19.60
CA ASP A 280 -0.62 1.20 -20.33
C ASP A 280 0.40 0.83 -21.42
N SER A 281 0.94 1.82 -22.14
CA SER A 281 1.94 1.59 -23.20
C SER A 281 3.25 1.06 -22.62
N PHE A 282 3.69 1.57 -21.46
CA PHE A 282 4.89 1.09 -20.78
C PHE A 282 4.77 -0.38 -20.36
N ARG A 283 3.61 -0.77 -19.82
CA ARG A 283 3.35 -2.17 -19.47
C ARG A 283 3.33 -3.09 -20.70
N GLN A 284 2.68 -2.66 -21.78
CA GLN A 284 2.64 -3.44 -23.02
C GLN A 284 4.02 -3.56 -23.66
N MET A 285 4.81 -2.48 -23.66
CA MET A 285 6.19 -2.49 -24.16
C MET A 285 7.07 -3.42 -23.32
N SER A 286 6.99 -3.34 -21.99
CA SER A 286 7.78 -4.21 -21.10
C SER A 286 7.41 -5.69 -21.29
N ALA A 287 6.11 -6.00 -21.44
CA ALA A 287 5.64 -7.35 -21.72
C ALA A 287 6.16 -7.89 -23.06
N LYS A 288 6.14 -7.08 -24.13
CA LYS A 288 6.68 -7.47 -25.44
C LYS A 288 8.20 -7.68 -25.42
N LEU A 289 8.93 -6.88 -24.65
CA LEU A 289 10.36 -7.08 -24.42
C LEU A 289 10.67 -8.30 -23.55
N ALA A 290 9.67 -8.87 -22.84
CA ALA A 290 9.83 -9.95 -21.88
C ALA A 290 11.04 -9.75 -20.95
N SER A 291 11.22 -8.52 -20.46
CA SER A 291 12.38 -8.15 -19.64
C SER A 291 12.01 -7.17 -18.53
N HIS A 292 12.88 -7.08 -17.53
CA HIS A 292 12.75 -6.12 -16.45
C HIS A 292 13.08 -4.72 -16.96
N VAL A 293 12.12 -3.81 -16.90
CA VAL A 293 12.30 -2.41 -17.34
C VAL A 293 12.31 -1.51 -16.12
N ASN A 294 13.43 -0.82 -15.91
CA ASN A 294 13.54 0.22 -14.90
C ASN A 294 12.66 1.41 -15.29
N VAL A 295 11.91 1.94 -14.33
CA VAL A 295 11.01 3.08 -14.54
C VAL A 295 11.34 4.19 -13.57
N TYR A 296 11.50 5.39 -14.12
CA TYR A 296 11.61 6.60 -13.32
C TYR A 296 10.43 7.52 -13.63
N THR A 297 9.66 7.91 -12.61
CA THR A 297 8.55 8.85 -12.80
C THR A 297 8.75 10.04 -11.89
N GLY A 298 8.65 11.25 -12.38
CA GLY A 298 8.86 12.43 -11.55
C GLY A 298 8.17 13.66 -12.06
N THR A 299 8.55 14.78 -11.45
CA THR A 299 7.91 16.07 -11.69
C THR A 299 8.91 17.17 -11.97
N HIS A 300 8.45 18.27 -12.58
CA HIS A 300 9.24 19.48 -12.76
C HIS A 300 8.38 20.74 -12.85
N GLY A 301 8.84 21.82 -12.21
CA GLY A 301 8.15 23.11 -12.14
C GLY A 301 6.83 23.07 -11.36
N VAL A 302 6.20 24.22 -11.18
CA VAL A 302 4.88 24.36 -10.54
C VAL A 302 3.91 24.96 -11.54
N VAL A 303 2.66 24.48 -11.58
CA VAL A 303 1.61 25.06 -12.42
C VAL A 303 1.31 26.46 -11.95
N GLU A 304 1.22 27.38 -12.91
CA GLU A 304 0.74 28.74 -12.69
C GLU A 304 -0.62 28.93 -13.38
N LEU A 305 -1.51 29.66 -12.73
CA LEU A 305 -2.80 30.13 -13.26
C LEU A 305 -3.00 31.60 -12.92
N LYS A 306 -3.87 32.28 -13.66
CA LYS A 306 -4.22 33.68 -13.38
C LYS A 306 -5.09 33.79 -12.14
N ASN A 307 -4.73 34.67 -11.21
CA ASN A 307 -5.62 35.06 -10.11
C ASN A 307 -6.61 36.16 -10.56
N GLN A 308 -7.49 36.59 -9.65
CA GLN A 308 -8.49 37.64 -9.87
C GLN A 308 -7.89 38.99 -10.29
N ASP A 309 -6.61 39.21 -10.01
CA ASP A 309 -5.85 40.40 -10.37
C ASP A 309 -5.08 40.22 -11.71
N GLU A 310 -5.32 39.12 -12.43
CA GLU A 310 -4.65 38.72 -13.67
C GLU A 310 -3.13 38.48 -13.54
N GLU A 311 -2.67 38.19 -12.32
CA GLU A 311 -1.29 37.80 -12.03
C GLU A 311 -1.14 36.27 -12.10
N ASP A 312 -0.01 35.79 -12.64
CA ASP A 312 0.32 34.37 -12.62
C ASP A 312 0.73 33.95 -11.20
N VAL A 313 0.00 33.00 -10.62
CA VAL A 313 0.27 32.46 -9.29
C VAL A 313 0.47 30.95 -9.35
N GLU A 314 1.54 30.50 -8.71
CA GLU A 314 1.81 29.07 -8.54
C GLU A 314 0.76 28.39 -7.65
N LEU A 315 0.39 27.16 -8.00
CA LEU A 315 -0.54 26.37 -7.22
C LEU A 315 0.16 25.49 -6.17
N TRP A 316 -0.23 25.69 -4.90
CA TRP A 316 0.27 24.96 -3.74
C TRP A 316 -0.90 24.48 -2.88
N MET A 317 -0.91 23.20 -2.51
CA MET A 317 -2.02 22.58 -1.79
C MET A 317 -1.76 22.36 -0.29
N GLY A 318 -0.52 22.55 0.16
CA GLY A 318 -0.12 22.31 1.53
C GLY A 318 -0.84 23.22 2.51
N LEU A 319 -1.24 22.66 3.66
CA LEU A 319 -1.94 23.42 4.69
C LEU A 319 -0.91 24.11 5.61
N PRO A 320 -1.17 25.35 6.05
CA PRO A 320 -0.32 26.01 7.05
C PRO A 320 -0.25 25.18 8.33
N ILE A 321 0.95 24.98 8.87
CA ILE A 321 1.14 24.20 10.12
C ILE A 321 0.79 25.05 11.35
N LYS A 322 1.03 26.36 11.24
CA LYS A 322 0.77 27.35 12.29
C LYS A 322 0.39 28.71 11.68
N SER A 323 -0.19 29.58 12.50
CA SER A 323 -0.49 30.96 12.08
C SER A 323 0.78 31.66 11.61
N GLY A 324 0.71 32.32 10.44
CA GLY A 324 1.83 33.02 9.82
C GLY A 324 2.87 32.12 9.12
N ASP A 325 2.62 30.81 9.00
CA ASP A 325 3.46 29.93 8.17
C ASP A 325 3.36 30.32 6.69
N LYS A 326 4.49 30.66 6.09
CA LYS A 326 4.61 31.08 4.68
C LYS A 326 5.30 30.03 3.80
N VAL A 327 5.68 28.88 4.37
CA VAL A 327 6.38 27.84 3.62
C VAL A 327 5.37 27.16 2.67
N LYS A 328 5.66 27.27 1.38
CA LYS A 328 4.92 26.62 0.30
C LYS A 328 5.18 25.12 0.31
N ARG A 329 4.11 24.31 0.37
CA ARG A 329 4.18 22.85 0.41
C ARG A 329 3.16 22.22 -0.53
N LEU A 330 3.42 20.98 -0.95
CA LEU A 330 2.60 20.20 -1.88
C LEU A 330 2.30 20.97 -3.17
N PRO A 331 3.34 21.28 -3.98
CA PRO A 331 3.17 21.97 -5.25
C PRO A 331 2.35 21.13 -6.23
N VAL A 332 1.57 21.79 -7.08
CA VAL A 332 1.00 21.15 -8.27
C VAL A 332 2.04 21.19 -9.39
N PRO A 333 2.64 20.05 -9.79
CA PRO A 333 3.73 20.06 -10.75
C PRO A 333 3.29 20.52 -12.14
N LYS A 334 4.09 21.36 -12.84
CA LYS A 334 3.81 21.80 -14.22
C LYS A 334 3.95 20.64 -15.21
N PHE A 335 5.02 19.88 -15.07
CA PHE A 335 5.31 18.71 -15.89
C PHE A 335 5.33 17.45 -15.03
N LEU A 336 4.73 16.38 -15.55
CA LEU A 336 5.04 15.02 -15.13
C LEU A 336 5.87 14.37 -16.24
N TRP A 337 6.85 13.57 -15.86
CA TRP A 337 7.66 12.81 -16.80
C TRP A 337 7.78 11.35 -16.35
N LYS A 338 7.84 10.42 -17.31
CA LYS A 338 8.04 8.98 -17.07
C LYS A 338 9.09 8.46 -18.05
N ILE A 339 10.10 7.80 -17.52
CA ILE A 339 11.23 7.25 -18.27
C ILE A 339 11.18 5.73 -18.19
N ALA A 340 11.31 5.07 -19.35
CA ALA A 340 11.61 3.65 -19.43
C ALA A 340 13.10 3.49 -19.71
N TYR A 341 13.75 2.60 -18.98
CA TYR A 341 15.14 2.22 -19.19
C TYR A 341 15.26 0.70 -19.16
N SER A 342 15.60 0.11 -20.31
CA SER A 342 15.91 -1.31 -20.42
C SER A 342 17.43 -1.47 -20.45
N GLU A 343 17.98 -2.13 -19.43
CA GLU A 343 19.40 -2.47 -19.38
C GLU A 343 19.76 -3.51 -20.45
N VAL A 344 18.87 -4.47 -20.70
CA VAL A 344 19.05 -5.53 -21.70
C VAL A 344 19.15 -4.95 -23.10
N GLU A 345 18.28 -3.99 -23.42
CA GLU A 345 18.29 -3.32 -24.72
C GLU A 345 19.29 -2.16 -24.80
N ASP A 346 19.94 -1.81 -23.68
CA ASP A 346 20.79 -0.63 -23.53
C ASP A 346 20.13 0.65 -24.11
N ALA A 347 18.85 0.81 -23.76
CA ALA A 347 17.98 1.80 -24.39
C ALA A 347 17.03 2.47 -23.40
N ALA A 348 16.76 3.77 -23.64
CA ALA A 348 15.86 4.55 -22.80
C ALA A 348 15.04 5.56 -23.59
N VAL A 349 13.91 5.98 -23.02
CA VAL A 349 13.11 7.09 -23.56
C VAL A 349 12.28 7.73 -22.45
N ALA A 350 12.05 9.04 -22.55
CA ALA A 350 11.19 9.78 -21.65
C ALA A 350 9.90 10.23 -22.34
N LEU A 351 8.78 10.17 -21.62
CA LEU A 351 7.52 10.81 -22.00
C LEU A 351 7.22 11.92 -21.00
N VAL A 352 6.79 13.08 -21.51
CA VAL A 352 6.47 14.26 -20.71
C VAL A 352 5.02 14.66 -20.96
N GLN A 353 4.29 14.93 -19.89
CA GLN A 353 2.94 15.45 -19.94
C GLN A 353 2.85 16.79 -19.19
N ILE A 354 2.16 17.76 -19.79
CA ILE A 354 1.82 19.02 -19.15
C ILE A 354 0.57 18.83 -18.29
N ASN A 355 0.67 19.19 -17.01
CA ASN A 355 -0.38 19.06 -16.00
C ASN A 355 -1.20 20.35 -15.87
N ASN A 356 -1.65 20.90 -17.00
CA ASN A 356 -2.50 22.09 -17.02
C ASN A 356 -3.54 21.96 -18.16
N PRO A 357 -4.84 21.82 -17.82
CA PRO A 357 -5.91 21.64 -18.82
C PRO A 357 -6.31 22.95 -19.52
N TRP A 358 -5.67 24.08 -19.19
CA TRP A 358 -5.83 25.38 -19.87
C TRP A 358 -4.53 25.84 -20.55
N ALA A 359 -3.51 24.98 -20.61
CA ALA A 359 -2.25 25.33 -21.24
C ALA A 359 -2.45 25.75 -22.70
N THR A 360 -1.79 26.83 -23.08
CA THR A 360 -1.55 27.17 -24.49
C THR A 360 -0.13 26.76 -24.80
N ILE A 361 0.06 25.79 -25.70
CA ILE A 361 1.38 25.22 -25.95
C ILE A 361 2.13 26.10 -26.95
N ALA A 362 3.26 26.64 -26.51
CA ALA A 362 4.22 27.30 -27.37
C ALA A 362 5.48 26.43 -27.57
N ALA A 363 6.39 26.86 -28.44
CA ALA A 363 7.62 26.12 -28.70
C ALA A 363 8.50 26.01 -27.45
N GLU A 364 8.42 27.01 -26.57
CA GLU A 364 9.20 27.13 -25.33
C GLU A 364 8.73 26.16 -24.23
N ASP A 365 7.51 25.61 -24.33
CA ASP A 365 6.99 24.61 -23.39
C ASP A 365 7.55 23.20 -23.64
N TYR A 366 8.21 23.00 -24.79
CA TYR A 366 8.91 21.75 -25.07
C TYR A 366 10.27 21.74 -24.37
N LEU A 367 10.45 20.79 -23.46
CA LEU A 367 11.73 20.58 -22.77
C LEU A 367 12.76 19.85 -23.65
N CYS A 368 12.33 19.35 -24.82
CA CYS A 368 13.14 18.57 -25.75
C CYS A 368 12.48 18.57 -27.14
N LYS A 369 13.16 18.04 -28.15
CA LYS A 369 12.53 17.70 -29.44
C LYS A 369 11.56 16.53 -29.26
N ASP A 370 10.31 16.66 -29.73
CA ASP A 370 9.34 15.56 -29.74
C ASP A 370 9.79 14.43 -30.67
N ILE A 371 10.01 13.24 -30.10
CA ILE A 371 10.38 12.02 -30.82
C ILE A 371 9.31 10.93 -30.76
N CYS A 372 8.07 11.23 -30.31
CA CYS A 372 7.05 10.20 -30.13
C CYS A 372 6.71 9.41 -31.41
N ASP A 373 6.84 10.04 -32.58
CA ASP A 373 6.54 9.38 -33.86
C ASP A 373 7.59 8.30 -34.23
N GLN A 374 8.67 8.16 -33.45
CA GLN A 374 9.68 7.09 -33.56
C GLN A 374 9.33 5.86 -32.71
N LEU A 375 8.35 5.95 -31.79
CA LEU A 375 8.06 4.88 -30.83
C LEU A 375 6.93 3.98 -31.35
N ASP A 376 7.26 2.77 -31.80
CA ASP A 376 6.29 1.84 -32.42
C ASP A 376 5.26 1.27 -31.42
N TRP A 377 5.60 1.32 -30.14
CA TRP A 377 4.84 0.73 -29.05
C TRP A 377 3.94 1.74 -28.33
N LEU A 378 4.09 3.03 -28.61
CA LEU A 378 3.28 4.08 -27.99
C LEU A 378 1.88 4.07 -28.60
N SER A 379 0.87 3.76 -27.80
CA SER A 379 -0.51 3.64 -28.31
C SER A 379 -1.20 4.98 -28.61
N LEU A 380 -0.52 6.11 -28.43
CA LEU A 380 -1.08 7.45 -28.56
C LEU A 380 -0.76 8.07 -29.92
N THR A 381 -1.80 8.34 -30.71
CA THR A 381 -1.67 9.10 -31.97
C THR A 381 -1.26 10.55 -31.71
N LYS A 382 -0.63 11.19 -32.70
CA LYS A 382 -0.28 12.62 -32.66
C LYS A 382 -1.46 13.53 -32.27
N LYS A 383 -2.67 13.23 -32.77
CA LYS A 383 -3.90 13.97 -32.42
C LYS A 383 -4.28 13.80 -30.94
N GLN A 384 -4.15 12.60 -30.40
CA GLN A 384 -4.45 12.34 -28.98
C GLN A 384 -3.42 13.03 -28.08
N ARG A 385 -2.13 12.88 -28.40
CA ARG A 385 -1.02 13.52 -27.67
C ARG A 385 -1.11 15.04 -27.67
N GLY A 386 -1.55 15.63 -28.78
CA GLY A 386 -1.75 17.08 -28.91
C GLY A 386 -2.98 17.64 -28.19
N SER A 387 -3.78 16.83 -27.51
CA SER A 387 -5.00 17.28 -26.83
C SER A 387 -4.72 17.79 -25.43
N ILE A 388 -4.88 19.10 -25.21
CA ILE A 388 -4.75 19.74 -23.89
C ILE A 388 -5.70 19.10 -22.86
N GLN A 389 -6.97 18.91 -23.24
CA GLN A 389 -8.00 18.36 -22.36
C GLN A 389 -7.77 16.88 -21.99
N LYS A 390 -6.90 16.16 -22.72
CA LYS A 390 -6.49 14.78 -22.40
C LYS A 390 -5.10 14.69 -21.78
N GLY A 391 -4.38 15.81 -21.70
CA GLY A 391 -3.02 15.92 -21.19
C GLY A 391 -2.03 16.00 -22.34
N PHE A 392 -1.64 17.21 -22.71
CA PHE A 392 -0.67 17.39 -23.80
C PHE A 392 0.62 16.62 -23.51
N THR A 393 1.04 15.77 -24.45
CA THR A 393 2.13 14.80 -24.24
C THR A 393 3.12 14.81 -25.41
N TYR A 394 4.40 14.70 -25.10
CA TYR A 394 5.48 14.53 -26.08
C TYR A 394 6.56 13.60 -25.52
N CYS A 395 7.48 13.16 -26.38
CA CYS A 395 8.52 12.20 -26.02
C CYS A 395 9.89 12.83 -26.21
N CYS A 396 10.84 12.49 -25.36
CA CYS A 396 12.19 13.01 -25.36
C CYS A 396 13.21 11.87 -25.35
N ASP A 397 14.36 12.14 -25.97
CA ASP A 397 15.59 11.51 -25.53
C ASP A 397 15.88 11.93 -24.08
N VAL A 398 16.28 10.97 -23.23
CA VAL A 398 16.45 11.20 -21.79
C VAL A 398 17.59 12.19 -21.51
N ASN A 399 18.67 12.17 -22.31
CA ASN A 399 19.78 13.10 -22.13
C ASN A 399 19.38 14.54 -22.47
N GLU A 400 18.58 14.75 -23.51
CA GLU A 400 18.04 16.09 -23.83
C GLU A 400 17.10 16.59 -22.73
N LEU A 401 16.21 15.74 -22.22
CA LEU A 401 15.31 16.12 -21.12
C LEU A 401 16.08 16.45 -19.83
N ARG A 402 17.12 15.66 -19.50
CA ARG A 402 17.96 15.87 -18.30
C ARG A 402 18.69 17.21 -18.32
N LYS A 403 19.02 17.77 -19.48
CA LYS A 403 19.60 19.14 -19.58
C LYS A 403 18.64 20.23 -19.09
N LYS A 404 17.32 19.97 -19.10
CA LYS A 404 16.30 20.88 -18.58
C LYS A 404 15.83 20.52 -17.18
N ILE A 405 15.86 19.24 -16.84
CA ILE A 405 15.43 18.72 -15.54
C ILE A 405 16.61 18.00 -14.88
N GLU A 406 17.40 18.74 -14.11
CA GLU A 406 18.59 18.22 -13.44
C GLU A 406 18.27 17.17 -12.35
N THR A 407 17.01 17.12 -11.89
CA THR A 407 16.56 16.12 -10.91
C THR A 407 16.41 14.72 -11.51
N ILE A 408 16.42 14.56 -12.84
CA ILE A 408 16.36 13.24 -13.48
C ILE A 408 17.63 12.45 -13.15
N PRO A 409 17.51 11.22 -12.62
CA PRO A 409 18.67 10.39 -12.29
C PRO A 409 19.65 10.19 -13.46
N VAL A 410 20.93 10.11 -13.12
CA VAL A 410 22.00 9.86 -14.08
C VAL A 410 22.19 8.35 -14.25
N PHE A 411 22.02 7.88 -15.49
CA PHE A 411 22.34 6.54 -15.94
C PHE A 411 22.72 6.61 -17.43
N LYS A 412 23.45 5.60 -17.91
CA LYS A 412 23.93 5.54 -19.30
C LYS A 412 23.04 4.59 -20.10
N TYR A 413 22.88 4.90 -21.37
CA TYR A 413 22.22 4.07 -22.36
C TYR A 413 22.78 4.44 -23.74
N SER A 414 22.74 3.51 -24.70
CA SER A 414 23.35 3.73 -26.03
C SER A 414 22.38 4.20 -27.10
N LYS A 415 21.07 3.95 -26.96
CA LYS A 415 20.06 4.29 -27.98
C LYS A 415 18.68 4.63 -27.41
N VAL A 416 17.83 5.26 -28.21
CA VAL A 416 16.41 5.47 -27.84
C VAL A 416 15.66 4.13 -27.88
N LEU A 417 14.76 3.91 -26.93
CA LEU A 417 13.89 2.73 -26.90
C LEU A 417 12.71 2.87 -27.89
N GLU A 418 13.02 2.77 -29.18
CA GLU A 418 12.06 2.97 -30.28
C GLU A 418 11.13 1.78 -30.51
N SER A 419 11.62 0.55 -30.30
CA SER A 419 10.86 -0.68 -30.52
C SER A 419 10.75 -1.53 -29.26
N ALA A 420 9.62 -2.24 -29.14
CA ALA A 420 9.38 -3.23 -28.08
C ALA A 420 9.71 -4.67 -28.50
N GLN A 421 10.46 -4.87 -29.59
CA GLN A 421 10.97 -6.19 -29.99
C GLN A 421 12.24 -6.52 -29.19
N PRO A 422 12.33 -7.72 -28.58
CA PRO A 422 13.57 -8.15 -27.93
C PRO A 422 14.72 -8.16 -28.92
N SER A 423 15.88 -7.65 -28.50
CA SER A 423 17.12 -7.91 -29.22
C SER A 423 17.36 -9.43 -29.28
N LYS A 424 17.87 -9.94 -30.41
CA LYS A 424 18.09 -11.38 -30.71
C LYS A 424 19.10 -12.09 -29.77
N VAL A 425 19.40 -11.53 -28.61
CA VAL A 425 20.45 -11.99 -27.70
C VAL A 425 19.92 -12.99 -26.66
N VAL A 426 18.60 -13.23 -26.59
CA VAL A 426 17.99 -14.22 -25.67
C VAL A 426 17.33 -15.36 -26.45
N SER A 427 18.14 -16.17 -27.13
CA SER A 427 17.74 -17.50 -27.62
C SER A 427 18.94 -18.43 -27.50
N ASN A 428 19.31 -18.79 -26.27
CA ASN A 428 20.28 -19.84 -25.95
C ASN A 428 19.88 -20.54 -24.64
N LEU A 429 18.59 -20.80 -24.49
CA LEU A 429 18.05 -21.78 -23.55
C LEU A 429 17.00 -22.57 -24.31
N GLU A 430 17.49 -23.64 -24.94
CA GLU A 430 16.82 -24.93 -25.19
C GLU A 430 15.33 -24.85 -25.59
N GLU A 431 15.08 -24.77 -26.89
CA GLU A 431 13.93 -25.44 -27.50
C GLU A 431 14.28 -26.94 -27.51
N GLU A 432 13.83 -27.69 -26.50
CA GLU A 432 13.59 -29.12 -26.67
C GLU A 432 12.24 -29.24 -27.40
N ASP A 433 12.32 -29.50 -28.71
CA ASP A 433 11.20 -29.91 -29.53
C ASP A 433 10.70 -31.27 -29.01
N GLU A 434 9.61 -31.28 -28.25
CA GLU A 434 8.81 -32.49 -28.06
C GLU A 434 7.92 -32.66 -29.29
N ASP A 435 8.39 -33.52 -30.21
CA ASP A 435 7.57 -34.19 -31.23
C ASP A 435 6.37 -34.86 -30.54
N TRP A 436 5.17 -34.34 -30.79
CA TRP A 436 3.94 -35.10 -30.58
C TRP A 436 3.56 -35.70 -31.93
N ASP A 437 3.83 -36.99 -32.07
CA ASP A 437 3.32 -37.83 -33.16
C ASP A 437 1.78 -37.75 -33.16
N ASP A 438 1.24 -37.22 -34.26
CA ASP A 438 -0.17 -37.31 -34.62
C ASP A 438 -0.45 -38.76 -35.07
N ASP A 439 -1.01 -39.58 -34.19
CA ASP A 439 -1.65 -40.83 -34.58
C ASP A 439 -3.01 -40.53 -35.25
N GLU A 440 -3.03 -40.73 -36.57
CA GLU A 440 -4.21 -40.82 -37.42
C GLU A 440 -5.09 -42.00 -36.96
N GLU A 441 -6.34 -41.74 -36.55
CA GLU A 441 -7.43 -42.72 -36.68
C GLU A 441 -8.48 -42.16 -37.63
N SER A 442 -8.49 -42.75 -38.83
CA SER A 442 -9.50 -42.66 -39.86
C SER A 442 -10.70 -43.55 -39.49
N ASP A 443 -11.86 -42.95 -39.25
CA ASP A 443 -13.13 -43.69 -39.27
C ASP A 443 -13.52 -43.97 -40.73
N GLU A 444 -13.36 -45.23 -41.14
CA GLU A 444 -13.90 -45.77 -42.39
C GLU A 444 -15.38 -46.15 -42.21
N ASP A 445 -16.16 -45.81 -43.22
CA ASP A 445 -17.54 -46.20 -43.45
C ASP A 445 -17.68 -47.73 -43.60
N GLU A 446 -18.65 -48.34 -42.91
CA GLU A 446 -19.27 -49.61 -43.33
C GLU A 446 -20.80 -49.46 -43.35
N GLU A 447 -21.33 -49.26 -44.56
CA GLU A 447 -22.66 -49.72 -44.96
C GLU A 447 -22.59 -51.25 -45.19
N ASP A 448 -23.52 -52.04 -44.61
CA ASP A 448 -24.48 -52.85 -45.39
C ASP A 448 -25.22 -53.95 -44.58
N GLU A 449 -26.53 -53.99 -44.82
CA GLU A 449 -27.44 -55.16 -44.96
C GLU A 449 -27.70 -56.14 -43.77
N GLU A 450 -28.88 -56.03 -43.13
CA GLU A 450 -30.07 -56.92 -43.31
C GLU A 450 -31.27 -56.48 -42.43
#